data_AF-D0Z528-F1
#
_entry.id   AF-D0Z528-F1
#
_cell.length_a   1.000
_cell.length_b   1.000
_cell.length_c   1.000
_cell.angle_alpha   90.00
_cell.angle_beta   90.00
_cell.angle_gamma   90.00
#
_symmetry.space_group_name_H-M   'P 1'
#
loop_
_entity.id
_entity.type
_entity.pdbx_description
1 polymer ?
#
loop_
_entity_poly.entity_id
_entity_poly.type
_entity_poly.pdbx_seq_one_letter_code
_entity_poly.pdbx_strand_id
1 'polypeptide(L)'
;MEKLTQVVNERAQEEEQLRAENREKEEKLEMYRQLLLADGIDPEELIASMTASKSKKSSRTPRPAKYRYTDEDGQEKTWTGQGRTPKFLADKNLDDYLI
;
A
#
# COMPACT_ATOMS: atom_id res chain seq x y z
N MET A 1 2.65 42.25 21.56
CA MET A 1 3.51 41.92 20.39
C MET A 1 4.42 40.71 20.63
N GLU A 2 4.65 40.29 21.88
CA GLU A 2 5.61 39.23 22.24
C GLU A 2 5.23 37.80 21.78
N LYS A 3 3.93 37.52 21.62
CA LYS A 3 3.48 36.19 21.18
C LYS A 3 3.85 35.87 19.73
N LEU A 4 3.86 36.88 18.85
CA LEU A 4 4.18 36.70 17.44
C LEU A 4 5.68 36.43 17.24
N THR A 5 6.53 37.14 17.98
CA THR A 5 7.98 36.93 17.97
C THR A 5 8.37 35.55 18.50
N GLN A 6 7.66 35.05 19.50
CA GLN A 6 7.89 33.70 20.02
C GLN A 6 7.57 32.62 18.97
N VAL A 7 6.41 32.71 18.30
CA VAL A 7 6.02 31.76 17.25
C VAL A 7 6.98 31.81 16.05
N VAL A 8 7.47 32.99 15.69
CA VAL A 8 8.44 33.14 14.58
C VAL A 8 9.78 32.49 14.93
N ASN A 9 10.28 32.66 16.17
CA ASN A 9 11.52 32.03 16.60
C ASN A 9 11.39 30.50 16.70
N GLU A 10 10.26 30.00 17.19
CA GLU A 10 9.99 28.56 17.25
C GLU A 10 10.01 27.93 15.86
N ARG A 11 9.32 28.54 14.88
CA ARG A 11 9.37 28.07 13.49
C ARG A 11 10.76 28.15 12.87
N ALA A 12 11.50 29.21 13.12
CA ALA A 12 12.86 29.35 12.59
C ALA A 12 13.79 28.24 13.15
N GLN A 13 13.65 27.89 14.43
CA GLN A 13 14.39 26.80 15.05
C GLN A 13 13.98 25.43 14.50
N GLU A 14 12.69 25.19 14.29
CA GLU A 14 12.19 23.96 13.67
C GLU A 14 12.70 23.81 12.22
N GLU A 15 12.67 24.89 11.44
CA GLU A 15 13.19 24.90 10.06
C GLU A 15 14.71 24.66 10.03
N GLU A 16 15.47 25.23 10.97
CA GLU A 16 16.91 25.02 11.07
C GLU A 16 17.24 23.58 11.46
N GLN A 17 16.49 22.99 12.41
CA GLN A 17 16.63 21.59 12.79
C GLN A 17 16.31 20.67 11.62
N LEU A 18 15.20 20.89 10.91
CA LEU A 18 14.83 20.11 9.73
C LEU A 18 15.90 20.23 8.64
N ARG A 19 16.46 21.42 8.44
CA ARG A 19 17.53 21.66 7.46
C ARG A 19 18.82 20.94 7.85
N ALA A 20 19.18 20.95 9.13
CA ALA A 20 20.34 20.22 9.63
C ALA A 20 20.16 18.70 9.46
N GLU A 21 19.00 18.16 9.83
CA GLU A 21 18.68 16.75 9.63
C GLU A 21 18.71 16.34 8.14
N ASN A 22 18.17 17.18 7.26
CA ASN A 22 18.18 16.92 5.82
C ASN A 22 19.61 16.92 5.28
N ARG A 23 20.45 17.87 5.73
CA ARG A 23 21.86 17.91 5.34
C ARG A 23 22.60 16.65 5.78
N GLU A 24 22.41 16.20 7.03
CA GLU A 24 23.02 14.95 7.50
C GLU A 24 22.54 13.73 6.71
N LYS A 25 21.26 13.70 6.31
CA LYS A 25 20.71 12.65 5.46
C LYS A 25 21.36 12.68 4.07
N GLU A 26 21.49 13.86 3.47
CA GLU A 26 22.12 14.05 2.15
C GLU A 26 23.60 13.64 2.18
N GLU A 27 24.36 14.05 3.19
CA GLU A 27 25.77 13.68 3.35
C GLU A 27 25.93 12.15 3.50
N LYS A 28 25.06 11.50 4.28
CA LYS A 28 25.03 10.04 4.40
C LYS A 28 24.69 9.37 3.06
N LEU A 29 23.67 9.87 2.36
CA LEU A 29 23.27 9.33 1.05
C LEU A 29 24.40 9.43 0.03
N GLU A 30 25.13 10.54 0.00
CA GLU A 30 26.27 10.73 -0.88
C GLU A 30 27.43 9.79 -0.54
N MET A 31 27.75 9.64 0.76
CA MET A 31 28.73 8.68 1.24
C MET A 31 28.38 7.25 0.80
N TYR A 32 27.12 6.82 1.00
CA TYR A 32 26.68 5.49 0.56
C TYR A 32 26.70 5.34 -0.96
N ARG A 33 26.37 6.39 -1.71
CA ARG A 33 26.45 6.39 -3.18
C ARG A 33 27.88 6.15 -3.65
N GLN A 34 28.86 6.83 -3.05
CA GLN A 34 30.26 6.65 -3.40
C GLN A 34 30.76 5.25 -3.04
N LEU A 35 30.36 4.71 -1.89
CA LEU A 35 30.71 3.35 -1.48
C LEU A 35 30.14 2.29 -2.44
N LEU A 36 28.85 2.39 -2.80
CA LEU A 36 28.22 1.50 -3.77
C LEU A 36 28.95 1.53 -5.12
N LEU A 37 29.30 2.72 -5.59
CA LEU A 37 30.02 2.88 -6.85
C LEU A 37 31.45 2.32 -6.77
N ALA A 38 32.12 2.46 -5.62
CA ALA A 38 33.45 1.89 -5.38
C ALA A 38 33.42 0.35 -5.40
N ASP A 39 32.34 -0.25 -4.90
CA ASP A 39 32.09 -1.69 -4.98
C ASP A 39 31.59 -2.14 -6.37
N GLY A 40 31.47 -1.21 -7.33
CA GLY A 40 31.02 -1.47 -8.69
C GLY A 40 29.51 -1.71 -8.83
N ILE A 41 28.73 -1.33 -7.82
CA ILE A 41 27.27 -1.47 -7.80
C ILE A 41 26.65 -0.13 -8.21
N ASP A 42 25.91 -0.13 -9.32
CA ASP A 42 25.09 1.03 -9.70
C ASP A 42 23.85 1.12 -8.78
N PRO A 43 23.60 2.25 -8.09
CA PRO A 43 22.41 2.41 -7.26
C PRO A 43 21.09 2.19 -8.03
N GLU A 44 21.04 2.54 -9.31
CA GLU A 44 19.82 2.34 -10.13
C GLU A 44 19.57 0.84 -10.40
N GLU A 45 20.63 0.07 -10.67
CA GLU A 45 20.54 -1.38 -10.86
C GLU A 45 20.11 -2.08 -9.56
N LEU A 46 20.64 -1.63 -8.41
CA LEU A 46 20.23 -2.15 -7.11
C LEU A 46 18.73 -1.93 -6.85
N ILE A 47 18.22 -0.73 -7.12
CA ILE A 47 16.78 -0.43 -6.97
C ILE A 47 15.95 -1.23 -7.98
N ALA A 48 16.42 -1.34 -9.23
CA ALA A 48 15.76 -2.13 -10.26
C ALA A 48 15.67 -3.62 -9.88
N SER A 49 16.74 -4.21 -9.35
CA SER A 49 16.74 -5.61 -8.89
C SER A 49 15.78 -5.83 -7.71
N MET A 50 15.73 -4.89 -6.76
CA MET A 50 14.80 -4.95 -5.64
C MET A 50 13.34 -4.83 -6.09
N THR A 51 13.05 -3.99 -7.08
CA THR A 51 11.68 -3.81 -7.60
C THR A 51 11.24 -4.92 -8.55
N ALA A 52 12.15 -5.48 -9.34
CA ALA A 52 11.89 -6.62 -10.23
C ALA A 52 11.48 -7.88 -9.46
N SER A 53 11.95 -8.05 -8.22
CA SER A 53 11.53 -9.16 -7.34
C SER A 53 10.05 -9.10 -6.93
N LYS A 54 9.40 -7.92 -7.03
CA LYS A 54 7.95 -7.79 -6.89
C LYS A 54 7.30 -8.07 -8.25
N SER A 55 7.36 -9.32 -8.70
CA SER A 55 6.52 -9.79 -9.79
C SER A 55 5.09 -9.35 -9.49
N LYS A 56 4.53 -8.43 -10.30
CA LYS A 56 3.12 -8.06 -10.23
C LYS A 56 2.33 -9.36 -10.37
N LYS A 57 1.80 -9.87 -9.27
CA LYS A 57 0.95 -11.06 -9.26
C LYS A 57 -0.19 -10.73 -10.20
N SER A 58 -0.19 -11.33 -11.39
CA SER A 58 -1.20 -11.09 -12.41
C SER A 58 -2.57 -11.31 -11.76
N SER A 59 -3.30 -10.23 -11.51
CA SER A 59 -4.65 -10.31 -10.94
C SER A 59 -5.49 -11.06 -11.96
N ARG A 60 -5.78 -12.33 -11.68
CA ARG A 60 -6.73 -13.10 -12.48
C ARG A 60 -8.05 -12.34 -12.43
N THR A 61 -8.70 -12.19 -13.57
CA THR A 61 -10.06 -11.66 -13.64
C THR A 61 -10.92 -12.43 -12.63
N PRO A 62 -11.56 -11.76 -11.66
CA PRO A 62 -12.39 -12.43 -10.68
C PRO A 62 -13.49 -13.18 -11.44
N ARG A 63 -13.66 -14.47 -11.12
CA ARG A 63 -14.70 -15.28 -11.75
C ARG A 63 -16.05 -14.62 -11.47
N PRO A 64 -16.95 -14.52 -12.47
CA PRO A 64 -18.26 -13.94 -12.25
C PRO A 64 -18.98 -14.69 -11.14
N ALA A 65 -19.70 -13.97 -10.29
CA ALA A 65 -20.57 -14.59 -9.33
C ALA A 65 -21.64 -15.43 -10.05
N LYS A 66 -22.00 -16.56 -9.46
CA LYS A 66 -22.99 -17.49 -10.03
C LYS A 66 -24.36 -17.32 -9.38
N TYR A 67 -24.38 -16.98 -8.08
CA TYR A 67 -25.61 -16.81 -7.32
C TYR A 67 -25.62 -15.45 -6.61
N ARG A 68 -26.79 -14.81 -6.47
CA ARG A 68 -27.01 -13.59 -5.67
C ARG A 68 -28.13 -13.82 -4.66
N TYR A 69 -27.90 -13.48 -3.40
CA TYR A 69 -28.87 -13.64 -2.32
C TYR A 69 -28.81 -12.47 -1.32
N THR A 70 -29.90 -12.22 -0.60
CA THR A 70 -29.94 -11.22 0.47
C THR A 70 -29.73 -11.92 1.80
N ASP A 71 -28.74 -11.49 2.58
CA ASP A 71 -28.44 -12.08 3.88
C ASP A 71 -29.44 -11.64 4.96
N GLU A 72 -29.36 -12.24 6.15
CA GLU A 72 -30.22 -11.91 7.30
C GLU A 72 -30.10 -10.44 7.74
N ASP A 73 -28.96 -9.80 7.44
CA ASP A 73 -28.69 -8.37 7.67
C ASP A 73 -29.25 -7.45 6.55
N GLY A 74 -29.99 -7.99 5.58
CA GLY A 74 -30.58 -7.22 4.47
C GLY A 74 -29.58 -6.82 3.38
N GLN A 75 -28.36 -7.37 3.39
CA GLN A 75 -27.31 -7.05 2.43
C GLN A 75 -27.30 -8.04 1.25
N GLU A 76 -27.23 -7.53 0.02
CA GLU A 76 -27.04 -8.36 -1.16
C GLU A 76 -25.61 -8.92 -1.21
N LYS A 77 -25.49 -10.24 -1.17
CA LYS A 77 -24.22 -10.97 -1.29
C LYS A 77 -24.24 -11.85 -2.53
N THR A 78 -23.05 -12.11 -3.07
CA THR A 78 -22.88 -12.97 -4.24
C THR A 78 -21.99 -14.15 -3.90
N TRP A 79 -22.31 -15.31 -4.48
CA TRP A 79 -21.56 -16.53 -4.29
C TRP A 79 -21.16 -17.13 -5.63
N THR A 80 -19.87 -17.42 -5.78
CA THR A 80 -19.29 -17.94 -7.04
C THR A 80 -19.55 -19.45 -7.23
N GLY A 81 -20.25 -20.10 -6.29
CA GLY A 81 -20.42 -21.55 -6.27
C GLY A 81 -19.14 -22.31 -5.88
N GLN A 82 -18.08 -21.60 -5.50
CA GLN A 82 -16.81 -22.18 -5.08
C GLN A 82 -16.66 -22.09 -3.56
N GLY A 83 -16.33 -23.21 -2.91
CA GLY A 83 -16.15 -23.29 -1.45
C GLY A 83 -17.45 -23.60 -0.70
N ARG A 84 -17.52 -23.22 0.58
CA ARG A 84 -18.66 -23.53 1.45
C ARG A 84 -19.90 -22.74 0.99
N THR A 85 -21.01 -23.45 0.77
CA THR A 85 -22.32 -22.86 0.48
C THR A 85 -22.73 -21.93 1.63
N PRO A 86 -23.12 -20.67 1.35
CA PRO A 86 -23.68 -19.78 2.36
C PRO A 86 -24.86 -20.42 3.07
N LYS A 87 -24.99 -20.20 4.39
CA LYS A 87 -26.09 -20.75 5.20
C LYS A 87 -27.46 -20.44 4.59
N PHE A 88 -27.62 -19.22 4.06
CA PHE A 88 -28.84 -18.79 3.40
C PHE A 88 -29.25 -19.68 2.22
N LEU A 89 -28.30 -20.20 1.45
CA LEU A 89 -28.54 -21.05 0.29
C LEU A 89 -28.53 -22.55 0.61
N ALA A 90 -28.16 -22.94 1.83
CA ALA A 90 -27.95 -24.34 2.20
C ALA A 90 -29.25 -25.17 2.15
N ASP A 91 -30.38 -24.57 2.55
CA ASP A 91 -31.70 -25.22 2.60
C ASP A 91 -32.64 -24.71 1.48
N LYS A 92 -32.10 -24.01 0.48
CA LYS A 92 -32.87 -23.41 -0.62
C LYS A 92 -32.52 -24.04 -1.96
N ASN A 93 -33.40 -23.86 -2.93
CA ASN A 93 -33.08 -24.21 -4.31
C ASN A 93 -32.11 -23.16 -4.87
N LEU A 94 -30.91 -23.59 -5.29
CA LEU A 94 -29.88 -22.68 -5.77
C LEU A 94 -30.26 -22.03 -7.12
N ASP A 95 -31.10 -22.68 -7.92
CA ASP A 95 -31.46 -22.21 -9.27
C ASP A 95 -32.27 -20.91 -9.22
N ASP A 96 -33.05 -20.70 -8.15
CA ASP A 96 -33.82 -19.47 -7.93
C ASP A 96 -32.93 -18.24 -7.65
N TYR A 97 -31.67 -18.46 -7.30
CA TYR A 97 -30.70 -17.41 -6.96
C TYR A 97 -29.60 -17.26 -8.00
N LEU A 98 -29.68 -18.00 -9.13
CA LEU A 98 -28.73 -17.93 -10.22
C LEU A 98 -28.82 -16.55 -10.91
N ILE A 99 -27.67 -15.94 -11.18
CA ILE A 99 -27.56 -14.67 -11.94
C ILE A 99 -26.99 -14.89 -13.34
#